data_AF-A0A140K942-F1
#
_entry.id   AF-A0A140K942-F1
#
_cell.length_a   1.000
_cell.length_b   1.000
_cell.length_c   1.000
_cell.angle_alpha   90.00
_cell.angle_beta   90.00
_cell.angle_gamma   90.00
#
_symmetry.space_group_name_H-M   'P 1'
#
loop_
_entity.id
_entity.type
_entity.pdbx_description
1 polymer ?
#
loop_
_entity_poly.entity_id
_entity_poly.type
_entity_poly.pdbx_seq_one_letter_code
_entity_poly.pdbx_strand_id
1 'polypeptide(L)'
;MNNQLLSQVEAIHRILENQATGRYVDENKYIALRQQLLNNYNIKQYLPQIIQDCRKPLDFWDFIKNQFHTYSERRNYLNQQFALVYSFLEFNNSSIIQIDD
;
A
#
# COMPACT_ATOMS: atom_id res chain seq x y z
N MET A 1 -7.81 -11.73 -11.59
CA MET A 1 -6.61 -11.81 -10.72
C MET A 1 -6.11 -10.43 -10.29
N ASN A 2 -5.89 -9.48 -11.21
CA ASN A 2 -5.37 -8.14 -10.89
C ASN A 2 -6.31 -7.27 -10.04
N ASN A 3 -7.64 -7.36 -10.21
CA ASN A 3 -8.59 -6.61 -9.37
C ASN A 3 -8.48 -6.96 -7.88
N GLN A 4 -8.23 -8.23 -7.54
CA GLN A 4 -8.03 -8.64 -6.15
C GLN A 4 -6.73 -8.07 -5.57
N LEU A 5 -5.65 -8.07 -6.36
CA LEU A 5 -4.35 -7.56 -5.92
C LEU A 5 -4.38 -6.03 -5.75
N LEU A 6 -5.04 -5.32 -6.67
CA LEU A 6 -5.29 -3.89 -6.54
C LEU A 6 -6.09 -3.59 -5.26
N SER A 7 -7.19 -4.30 -5.00
CA SER A 7 -7.96 -4.13 -3.77
C SER A 7 -7.15 -4.44 -2.50
N GLN A 8 -6.20 -5.38 -2.55
CA GLN A 8 -5.29 -5.65 -1.44
C GLN A 8 -4.31 -4.48 -1.22
N VAL A 9 -3.74 -3.91 -2.28
CA VAL A 9 -2.86 -2.74 -2.20
C VAL A 9 -3.62 -1.52 -1.68
N GLU A 10 -4.83 -1.26 -2.17
CA GLU A 10 -5.72 -0.21 -1.65
C GLU A 10 -6.06 -0.41 -0.18
N ALA A 11 -6.34 -1.65 0.23
CA ALA A 11 -6.68 -1.95 1.61
C ALA A 11 -5.51 -1.68 2.56
N ILE A 12 -4.27 -2.07 2.21
CA ILE A 12 -3.11 -1.81 3.07
C ILE A 12 -2.75 -0.32 3.09
N HIS A 13 -2.89 0.36 1.96
CA HIS A 13 -2.68 1.80 1.86
C HIS A 13 -3.65 2.55 2.79
N ARG A 14 -4.95 2.23 2.74
CA ARG A 14 -5.97 2.82 3.62
C ARG A 14 -5.72 2.53 5.11
N ILE A 15 -5.20 1.35 5.45
CA ILE A 15 -4.83 1.05 6.84
C ILE A 15 -3.71 1.99 7.31
N LEU A 16 -2.68 2.22 6.49
CA LEU A 16 -1.60 3.15 6.83
C LEU A 16 -2.08 4.60 6.90
N GLU A 17 -2.97 5.04 6.01
CA GLU A 17 -3.59 6.37 6.10
C GLU A 17 -4.42 6.54 7.37
N ASN A 18 -5.20 5.53 7.74
CA ASN A 18 -5.96 5.54 8.99
C ASN A 18 -5.01 5.68 10.19
N GLN A 19 -3.93 4.89 10.22
CA GLN A 19 -2.91 4.99 11.26
C GLN A 19 -2.27 6.38 11.32
N ALA A 20 -1.86 6.95 10.17
CA ALA A 20 -1.22 8.26 10.08
C ALA A 20 -2.12 9.42 10.56
N THR A 21 -3.43 9.20 10.57
CA THR A 21 -4.46 10.21 10.86
C THR A 21 -5.25 9.90 12.13
N GLY A 22 -4.75 8.99 12.96
CA GLY A 22 -5.31 8.69 14.29
C GLY A 22 -6.65 7.94 14.25
N ARG A 23 -6.97 7.29 13.13
CA ARG A 23 -8.16 6.44 13.00
C ARG A 23 -7.84 5.01 13.44
N TYR A 24 -8.89 4.29 13.84
CA TYR A 24 -8.77 2.88 14.19
C TYR A 24 -8.21 2.05 13.04
N VAL A 25 -7.32 1.11 13.39
CA VAL A 25 -6.78 0.10 12.50
C VAL A 25 -6.87 -1.27 13.14
N ASP A 26 -7.10 -2.28 12.31
CA ASP A 26 -7.00 -3.67 12.72
C ASP A 26 -5.56 -4.16 12.42
N GLU A 27 -4.76 -4.34 13.46
CA GLU A 27 -3.37 -4.81 13.35
C GLU A 27 -3.28 -6.20 12.71
N ASN A 28 -4.19 -7.12 13.05
CA ASN A 28 -4.16 -8.47 12.50
C ASN A 28 -4.45 -8.45 11.00
N LYS A 29 -5.41 -7.63 10.57
CA LYS A 29 -5.70 -7.41 9.15
C LYS A 29 -4.48 -6.82 8.42
N TYR A 30 -3.80 -5.85 9.02
CA TYR A 30 -2.57 -5.29 8.44
C TYR A 30 -1.50 -6.37 8.25
N ILE A 31 -1.20 -7.15 9.30
CA ILE A 31 -0.16 -8.18 9.29
C ILE A 31 -0.46 -9.24 8.22
N ALA A 32 -1.70 -9.74 8.18
CA ALA A 32 -2.12 -10.75 7.21
C ALA A 32 -2.00 -10.22 5.77
N LEU A 33 -2.47 -9.00 5.52
CA LEU A 33 -2.43 -8.39 4.20
C LEU A 33 -0.99 -8.08 3.75
N ARG A 34 -0.15 -7.60 4.67
CA ARG A 34 1.28 -7.37 4.45
C ARG A 34 1.98 -8.66 4.02
N GLN A 35 1.72 -9.77 4.71
CA GLN A 35 2.28 -11.07 4.33
C GLN A 35 1.83 -11.52 2.95
N GLN A 36 0.54 -11.38 2.62
CA GLN A 36 0.01 -11.72 1.30
C GLN A 36 0.70 -10.92 0.19
N LEU A 37 0.87 -9.61 0.37
CA LEU A 37 1.51 -8.72 -0.61
C LEU A 37 3.02 -9.03 -0.76
N LEU A 38 3.75 -9.21 0.34
CA LEU A 38 5.18 -9.51 0.31
C LEU A 38 5.52 -10.90 -0.27
N ASN A 39 4.57 -11.84 -0.20
CA ASN A 39 4.71 -13.18 -0.79
C ASN A 39 4.31 -13.22 -2.28
N ASN A 40 3.82 -12.11 -2.84
CA ASN A 40 3.44 -12.04 -4.25
C ASN A 40 4.62 -11.55 -5.10
N TYR A 41 5.30 -12.49 -5.78
CA TYR A 41 6.47 -12.19 -6.61
C TYR A 41 6.23 -11.19 -7.74
N ASN A 42 4.99 -11.08 -8.24
CA ASN A 42 4.67 -10.18 -9.35
C ASN A 42 4.74 -8.71 -8.94
N ILE A 43 4.41 -8.39 -7.67
CA ILE A 43 4.35 -7.01 -7.18
C ILE A 43 5.40 -6.67 -6.14
N LYS A 44 6.05 -7.66 -5.53
CA LYS A 44 6.96 -7.46 -4.39
C LYS A 44 8.00 -6.37 -4.63
N GLN A 45 8.56 -6.31 -5.84
CA GLN A 45 9.57 -5.32 -6.23
C GLN A 45 9.03 -3.89 -6.39
N TYR A 46 7.72 -3.72 -6.58
CA TYR A 46 7.06 -2.42 -6.72
C TYR A 46 6.45 -1.93 -5.40
N LEU A 47 6.37 -2.79 -4.38
CA LEU A 47 5.83 -2.43 -3.09
C LEU A 47 6.72 -1.37 -2.40
N PRO A 48 6.11 -0.41 -1.69
CA PRO A 48 6.85 0.55 -0.88
C PRO A 48 7.79 -0.12 0.14
N GLN A 49 8.96 0.47 0.38
CA GLN A 49 9.89 -0.02 1.40
C GLN A 49 9.24 -0.06 2.80
N ILE A 50 8.33 0.87 3.10
CA ILE A 50 7.58 0.88 4.37
C ILE A 50 6.77 -0.40 4.61
N ILE A 51 6.33 -1.12 3.56
CA ILE A 51 5.65 -2.41 3.70
C ILE A 51 6.63 -3.50 4.14
N GLN A 52 7.90 -3.37 3.78
CA GLN A 52 8.96 -4.29 4.22
C GLN A 52 9.40 -3.97 5.65
N ASP A 53 9.58 -2.69 5.97
CA ASP A 53 10.19 -2.28 7.24
C ASP A 53 9.19 -2.24 8.39
N CYS A 54 7.96 -1.77 8.15
CA CYS A 54 6.93 -1.68 9.18
C CYS A 54 6.20 -3.01 9.29
N ARG A 55 6.44 -3.77 10.37
CA ARG A 55 5.81 -5.09 10.58
C ARG A 55 4.40 -4.95 11.15
N LYS A 56 4.14 -3.85 11.84
CA LYS A 56 2.86 -3.48 12.45
C LYS A 56 2.51 -2.03 12.12
N PRO A 57 1.22 -1.62 12.22
CA PRO A 57 0.83 -0.23 12.02
C PRO A 57 1.56 0.74 12.96
N LEU A 58 1.86 0.32 14.19
CA LEU A 58 2.57 1.16 15.16
C LEU A 58 4.00 1.51 14.70
N ASP A 59 4.71 0.60 14.05
CA ASP A 59 6.06 0.87 13.52
C ASP A 59 6.01 2.01 12.49
N PHE A 60 4.99 1.98 11.63
CA PHE A 60 4.76 3.06 10.66
C PHE A 60 4.40 4.38 11.35
N TRP A 61 3.59 4.34 12.41
CA TRP A 61 3.26 5.54 13.18
C TRP A 61 4.51 6.18 13.79
N ASP A 62 5.37 5.39 14.41
CA ASP A 62 6.60 5.87 15.03
C ASP A 62 7.57 6.49 14.01
N PHE A 63 7.61 5.95 12.80
CA PHE A 63 8.33 6.56 11.69
C PHE A 63 7.67 7.89 11.25
N ILE A 64 6.41 7.85 10.83
CA ILE A 64 5.80 8.96 10.08
C ILE A 64 5.53 10.20 10.95
N LYS A 65 5.27 10.02 12.25
CA LYS A 65 4.99 11.12 13.19
C LYS A 65 6.19 12.05 13.37
N ASN A 66 7.41 11.51 13.22
CA ASN A 66 8.65 12.26 13.34
C ASN A 66 9.08 12.94 12.03
N GLN A 67 8.53 12.50 10.88
CA GLN A 67 8.85 13.06 9.58
C GLN A 67 7.92 14.21 9.18
N PHE A 68 6.63 14.11 9.52
CA PHE A 68 5.61 15.04 9.06
C PHE A 68 4.64 15.46 10.17
N HIS A 69 4.31 16.75 10.21
CA HIS A 69 3.50 17.36 11.26
C HIS A 69 2.01 17.37 10.91
N THR A 70 1.67 17.44 9.62
CA THR A 70 0.26 17.52 9.17
C THR A 70 -0.23 16.20 8.60
N TYR A 71 -1.54 15.95 8.71
CA TYR A 71 -2.18 14.79 8.07
C TYR A 71 -2.07 14.83 6.55
N SER A 72 -2.04 16.03 5.96
CA SER A 72 -1.90 16.20 4.51
C SER A 72 -0.55 15.69 4.01
N GLU A 73 0.54 16.08 4.67
CA GLU A 73 1.90 15.63 4.33
C GLU A 73 2.05 14.11 4.44
N ARG A 74 1.49 13.50 5.51
CA ARG A 74 1.54 12.04 5.71
C ARG A 74 0.82 11.27 4.61
N ARG A 75 -0.36 11.74 4.18
CA ARG A 75 -1.08 11.15 3.05
C ARG A 75 -0.33 11.36 1.74
N ASN A 76 0.22 12.54 1.50
CA ASN A 76 1.01 12.80 0.30
C ASN A 76 2.23 11.85 0.23
N TYR A 77 2.95 11.67 1.34
CA TYR A 77 4.03 10.69 1.42
C TYR A 77 3.54 9.28 1.07
N LEU A 78 2.45 8.81 1.67
CA LEU A 78 1.89 7.48 1.36
C LEU A 78 1.50 7.35 -0.11
N ASN A 79 0.78 8.33 -0.68
CA ASN A 79 0.42 8.34 -2.10
C ASN A 79 1.65 8.20 -3.01
N GLN A 80 2.71 8.95 -2.73
CA GLN A 80 3.96 8.89 -3.48
C GLN A 80 4.62 7.53 -3.38
N GLN A 81 4.69 6.95 -2.18
CA GLN A 81 5.29 5.65 -1.97
C GLN A 81 4.55 4.53 -2.72
N PHE A 82 3.22 4.58 -2.76
CA PHE A 82 2.39 3.58 -3.42
C PHE A 82 2.22 3.76 -4.93
N ALA A 83 2.60 4.92 -5.49
CA ALA A 83 2.39 5.24 -6.90
C ALA A 83 2.94 4.16 -7.84
N LEU A 84 4.14 3.63 -7.56
CA LEU A 84 4.78 2.64 -8.42
C LEU A 84 3.98 1.33 -8.53
N VAL A 85 3.50 0.78 -7.40
CA VAL A 85 2.70 -0.45 -7.42
C VAL A 85 1.33 -0.22 -8.04
N TYR A 86 0.72 0.96 -7.84
CA TYR A 86 -0.55 1.29 -8.50
C TYR A 86 -0.39 1.36 -10.00
N SER A 87 0.58 2.14 -10.50
CA SER A 87 0.85 2.24 -11.93
C SER A 87 1.09 0.86 -12.55
N PHE A 88 1.92 0.02 -11.92
CA PHE A 88 2.16 -1.34 -12.41
C PHE A 88 0.85 -2.16 -12.52
N LEU A 89 0.00 -2.11 -11.50
CA LEU A 89 -1.26 -2.86 -11.50
C LEU A 89 -2.28 -2.32 -12.51
N GLU A 90 -2.32 -1.01 -12.72
CA GLU A 90 -3.21 -0.33 -13.68
C GLU A 90 -2.77 -0.56 -15.13
N PHE A 91 -1.48 -0.49 -15.43
CA PHE A 91 -0.95 -0.76 -16.76
C PHE A 91 -1.17 -2.23 -17.16
N ASN A 92 -0.92 -3.19 -16.25
CA ASN A 92 -1.21 -4.60 -16.51
C ASN A 92 -2.72 -4.92 -16.61
N ASN A 93 -3.59 -4.06 -16.07
CA ASN A 93 -5.03 -4.16 -16.32
C ASN A 93 -5.41 -3.63 -17.71
N SER A 94 -4.71 -2.59 -18.17
CA SER A 94 -4.98 -1.93 -19.45
C SER A 94 -4.51 -2.75 -20.65
N SER A 95 -3.50 -3.61 -20.48
CA SER A 95 -2.98 -4.48 -21.56
C SER A 95 -3.96 -5.57 -22.05
N ILE A 96 -5.16 -5.68 -21.47
CA ILE A 96 -6.19 -6.65 -21.91
C ILE A 96 -7.20 -6.03 -22.91
N ILE A 97 -7.11 -4.73 -23.21
CA ILE A 97 -7.95 -4.10 -24.24
C ILE A 97 -7.06 -3.67 -25.41
N GLN A 98 -6.64 -4.64 -26.23
CA GLN A 98 -6.44 -4.50 -27.67
C GLN A 98 -5.96 -5.84 -28.24
N ILE A 99 -6.90 -6.62 -28.77
CA ILE A 99 -6.93 -7.24 -30.11
C ILE A 99 -8.11 -8.21 -30.05
N ASP A 100 -9.25 -7.78 -30.59
CA ASP A 100 -10.26 -8.67 -31.18
C ASP A 100 -10.70 -7.97 -32.48
N ASP A 101 -10.33 -8.60 -33.59
CA ASP A 101 -10.71 -8.47 -35.02
C ASP A 101 -10.79 -7.09 -35.71
#